data_AF-A0A1S2XVB2-F1
#
_entry.id   AF-A0A1S2XVB2-F1
#
_cell.length_a   1.000
_cell.length_b   1.000
_cell.length_c   1.000
_cell.angle_alpha   90.00
_cell.angle_beta   90.00
_cell.angle_gamma   90.00
#
_symmetry.space_group_name_H-M   'P 1'
#
loop_
_entity.id
_entity.type
_entity.pdbx_description
1 polymer ?
#
loop_
_entity_poly.entity_id
_entity_poly.type
_entity_poly.pdbx_seq_one_letter_code
_entity_poly.pdbx_strand_id
1 'polypeptide(L)'
;MENVPESSSRGTKRRRAEDSDAGGNTSLSLENDLTFTDTLIALRIMRAQFPQIHNVSVEPFILKSQLYSSVKDRTQVDRELETLRRDKVLRVFKLNTGQDDHAVMFLDDYIKQIDRVVKRMEGKIGAECEIFEWFRTHVLDSKLETGIEHQELCSLLSLGGKVKDSHISLLINAGILTRQLIDPNMYWIAIPNIGSLLKGLVQGRKEIISLLSRRRYKEMMLAILEKKRLRMSPLDMRFHLRDLIGSGHLRTDQTPTGIIIRVSKD
;
A
#
# COMPACT_ATOMS: atom_id res chain seq x y z
N MET A 1 37.29 -6.15 73.50
CA MET A 1 36.79 -5.07 74.37
C MET A 1 36.22 -4.01 73.45
N GLU A 2 34.89 -4.03 73.26
CA GLU A 2 33.92 -3.06 73.85
C GLU A 2 33.87 -1.78 72.99
N ASN A 3 32.75 -1.11 72.72
CA ASN A 3 31.32 -1.29 72.93
C ASN A 3 30.64 -0.31 71.94
N VAL A 4 29.43 -0.63 71.48
CA VAL A 4 28.53 0.31 70.77
C VAL A 4 27.98 1.34 71.76
N PRO A 5 27.62 2.57 71.35
CA PRO A 5 26.19 2.89 71.30
C PRO A 5 25.75 3.81 70.14
N GLU A 6 24.46 3.71 69.81
CA GLU A 6 23.65 4.58 68.94
C GLU A 6 23.59 6.04 69.43
N SER A 7 23.35 7.00 68.52
CA SER A 7 22.33 8.02 68.73
C SER A 7 21.98 8.77 67.43
N SER A 8 20.68 9.02 67.26
CA SER A 8 20.05 9.77 66.19
C SER A 8 20.20 11.29 66.36
N SER A 9 20.27 12.07 65.27
CA SER A 9 19.58 13.36 65.20
C SER A 9 19.45 13.91 63.76
N ARG A 10 18.32 14.59 63.54
CA ARG A 10 17.73 15.06 62.28
C ARG A 10 18.26 16.42 61.81
N GLY A 11 18.16 16.67 60.49
CA GLY A 11 18.08 18.01 59.85
C GLY A 11 19.43 18.53 59.35
N THR A 12 19.65 18.95 58.09
CA THR A 12 18.84 19.89 57.31
C THR A 12 19.18 19.78 55.82
N LYS A 13 18.15 19.81 54.97
CA LYS A 13 18.20 19.90 53.49
C LYS A 13 19.12 21.03 53.00
N ARG A 14 20.07 20.72 52.11
CA ARG A 14 20.54 21.63 51.06
C ARG A 14 20.37 20.95 49.71
N ARG A 15 19.44 21.48 48.91
CA ARG A 15 19.18 21.09 47.51
C ARG A 15 20.45 21.32 46.69
N ARG A 16 20.94 20.28 46.02
CA ARG A 16 21.86 20.42 44.88
C ARG A 16 21.01 20.60 43.64
N ALA A 17 21.32 21.63 42.85
CA ALA A 17 20.72 21.86 41.55
C ALA A 17 21.00 20.63 40.66
N GLU A 18 19.95 20.14 40.02
CA GLU A 18 20.06 19.17 38.93
C GLU A 18 20.58 19.94 37.71
N ASP A 19 21.84 19.71 37.36
CA ASP A 19 22.36 20.08 36.06
C ASP A 19 21.61 19.24 35.01
N SER A 20 20.94 19.95 34.12
CA SER A 20 20.27 19.42 32.94
C SER A 20 21.28 18.80 31.99
N ASP A 21 21.40 17.48 32.02
CA ASP A 21 22.17 16.73 31.04
C ASP A 21 21.35 16.63 29.73
N ALA A 22 21.39 17.72 28.96
CA ALA A 22 20.87 17.79 27.60
C ALA A 22 21.87 17.08 26.67
N GLY A 23 21.82 15.75 26.64
CA GLY A 23 22.77 14.92 25.91
C GLY A 23 22.18 13.62 25.39
N GLY A 24 20.97 13.63 24.85
CA GLY A 24 20.38 12.46 24.20
C GLY A 24 19.56 12.87 22.99
N ASN A 25 20.01 12.49 21.79
CA ASN A 25 19.17 12.11 20.62
C ASN A 25 19.90 12.13 19.26
N THR A 26 21.24 12.01 19.20
CA THR A 26 21.93 11.85 17.91
C THR A 26 22.26 10.40 17.55
N SER A 27 22.13 9.44 18.48
CA SER A 27 22.39 8.01 18.21
C SER A 27 21.22 7.27 17.54
N LEU A 28 19.98 7.73 17.73
CA LEU A 28 18.77 7.11 17.16
C LEU A 28 18.62 7.32 15.64
N SER A 29 19.37 8.24 15.04
CA SER A 29 19.25 8.60 13.62
C SER A 29 19.88 7.55 12.70
N LEU A 30 21.07 7.01 13.03
CA LEU A 30 21.77 6.08 12.16
C LEU A 30 21.27 4.64 12.27
N GLU A 31 20.79 4.22 13.45
CA GLU A 31 20.24 2.88 13.64
C GLU A 31 18.91 2.72 12.88
N ASN A 32 18.03 3.71 12.94
CA ASN A 32 16.78 3.71 12.17
C ASN A 32 17.01 3.75 10.65
N ASP A 33 18.05 4.46 10.20
CA ASP A 33 18.43 4.52 8.77
C ASP A 33 19.02 3.20 8.24
N LEU A 34 19.51 2.32 9.13
CA LEU A 34 20.10 1.03 8.79
C LEU A 34 19.14 -0.16 9.00
N THR A 35 18.02 0.03 9.70
CA THR A 35 17.01 -1.01 9.92
C THR A 35 15.93 -0.99 8.85
N PHE A 36 16.00 -1.93 7.90
CA PHE A 36 14.89 -2.16 6.97
C PHE A 36 13.85 -3.06 7.62
N THR A 37 12.59 -2.63 7.63
CA THR A 37 11.50 -3.50 8.08
C THR A 37 11.20 -4.58 7.05
N ASP A 38 10.74 -5.75 7.51
CA ASP A 38 10.34 -6.86 6.64
C ASP A 38 9.26 -6.43 5.64
N THR A 39 8.34 -5.53 6.04
CA THR A 39 7.31 -5.00 5.13
C THR A 39 7.92 -4.16 4.02
N LEU A 40 8.86 -3.27 4.33
CA LEU A 40 9.53 -2.43 3.33
C LEU A 40 10.35 -3.27 2.36
N ILE A 41 11.07 -4.29 2.86
CA ILE A 41 11.81 -5.24 2.02
C ILE A 41 10.83 -6.00 1.12
N ALA A 42 9.74 -6.55 1.67
CA ALA A 42 8.72 -7.26 0.91
C ALA A 42 8.12 -6.39 -0.21
N LEU A 43 7.80 -5.12 0.09
CA LEU A 43 7.32 -4.14 -0.88
C LEU A 43 8.32 -3.91 -2.01
N ARG A 44 9.61 -3.70 -1.69
CA ARG A 44 10.67 -3.49 -2.70
C ARG A 44 10.84 -4.72 -3.59
N ILE A 45 10.85 -5.91 -3.01
CA ILE A 45 10.93 -7.17 -3.76
C ILE A 45 9.70 -7.34 -4.66
N MET A 46 8.50 -7.12 -4.14
CA MET A 46 7.25 -7.23 -4.91
C MET A 46 7.18 -6.22 -6.06
N ARG A 47 7.59 -4.97 -5.82
CA ARG A 47 7.74 -3.92 -6.84
C ARG A 47 8.69 -4.35 -7.95
N ALA A 48 9.88 -4.83 -7.60
CA ALA A 48 10.89 -5.27 -8.56
C ALA A 48 10.42 -6.48 -9.38
N GLN A 49 9.60 -7.34 -8.78
CA GLN A 49 9.03 -8.50 -9.44
C GLN A 49 7.68 -8.21 -10.10
N PHE A 50 7.21 -6.96 -10.17
CA PHE A 50 5.93 -6.67 -10.80
C PHE A 50 5.95 -7.09 -12.28
N PRO A 51 4.92 -7.78 -12.79
CA PRO A 51 4.95 -8.31 -14.17
C PRO A 51 5.13 -7.20 -15.20
N GLN A 52 5.97 -7.45 -16.20
CA GLN A 52 6.08 -6.57 -17.37
C GLN A 52 4.90 -6.87 -18.30
N ILE A 53 3.91 -5.97 -18.32
CA ILE A 53 2.66 -6.17 -19.05
C ILE A 53 2.67 -5.32 -20.31
N HIS A 54 2.71 -5.97 -21.47
CA HIS A 54 2.60 -5.28 -22.76
C HIS A 54 1.26 -4.54 -22.88
N ASN A 55 1.30 -3.31 -23.41
CA ASN A 55 0.14 -2.45 -23.67
C ASN A 55 -0.62 -1.93 -22.43
N VAL A 56 -0.14 -2.20 -21.21
CA VAL A 56 -0.70 -1.61 -19.99
C VAL A 56 0.35 -0.72 -19.34
N SER A 57 0.14 0.59 -19.46
CA SER A 57 1.01 1.61 -18.85
C SER A 57 0.54 1.91 -17.43
N VAL A 58 0.80 1.00 -16.50
CA VAL A 58 0.55 1.19 -15.05
C VAL A 58 1.83 0.87 -14.30
N GLU A 59 2.28 1.80 -13.45
CA GLU A 59 3.41 1.56 -12.56
C GLU A 59 3.13 0.45 -11.55
N PRO A 60 4.18 -0.23 -11.03
CA PRO A 60 4.02 -1.34 -10.10
C PRO A 60 3.15 -1.01 -8.89
N PHE A 61 2.17 -1.89 -8.61
CA PHE A 61 1.40 -1.86 -7.36
C PHE A 61 1.41 -3.24 -6.70
N ILE A 62 1.24 -3.24 -5.39
CA ILE A 62 1.21 -4.43 -4.54
C ILE A 62 -0.17 -4.50 -3.89
N LEU A 63 -0.75 -5.69 -3.79
CA LEU A 63 -1.96 -5.85 -2.98
C LEU A 63 -1.58 -6.02 -1.51
N LYS A 64 -2.33 -5.39 -0.61
CA LYS A 64 -2.14 -5.53 0.84
C LYS A 64 -2.17 -7.00 1.28
N SER A 65 -3.04 -7.80 0.67
CA SER A 65 -3.09 -9.26 0.82
C SER A 65 -1.77 -9.95 0.48
N GLN A 66 -1.00 -9.49 -0.52
CA GLN A 66 0.28 -10.10 -0.87
C GLN A 66 1.30 -9.95 0.26
N LEU A 67 1.29 -8.82 1.00
CA LEU A 67 2.18 -8.60 2.13
C LEU A 67 1.88 -9.59 3.26
N TYR A 68 0.60 -9.90 3.50
CA TYR A 68 0.18 -10.90 4.47
C TYR A 68 0.59 -12.34 4.11
N SER A 69 1.04 -12.59 2.88
CA SER A 69 1.64 -13.88 2.50
C SER A 69 3.14 -13.96 2.78
N SER A 70 3.81 -12.82 2.94
CA SER A 70 5.28 -12.73 3.05
C SER A 70 5.74 -12.40 4.48
N VAL A 71 4.94 -11.63 5.23
CA VAL A 71 5.23 -11.25 6.63
C VAL A 71 4.20 -11.91 7.52
N LYS A 72 4.66 -12.59 8.57
CA LYS A 72 3.80 -13.41 9.45
C LYS A 72 2.85 -12.56 10.30
N ASP A 73 3.35 -11.46 10.85
CA ASP A 73 2.57 -10.58 11.71
C ASP A 73 1.79 -9.54 10.87
N ARG A 74 0.50 -9.79 10.67
CA ARG A 74 -0.39 -8.89 9.93
C ARG A 74 -0.55 -7.53 10.61
N THR A 75 -0.58 -7.51 11.95
CA THR A 75 -0.71 -6.27 12.71
C THR A 75 0.53 -5.41 12.59
N GLN A 76 1.73 -6.02 12.56
CA GLN A 76 2.96 -5.32 12.25
C GLN A 76 2.93 -4.71 10.84
N VAL A 77 2.52 -5.50 9.83
CA VAL A 77 2.37 -4.98 8.45
C VAL A 77 1.45 -3.76 8.42
N ASP A 78 0.31 -3.80 9.11
CA ASP A 78 -0.62 -2.67 9.16
C ASP A 78 0.00 -1.42 9.80
N ARG A 79 0.73 -1.57 10.91
CA ARG A 79 1.42 -0.47 11.59
C ARG A 79 2.53 0.13 10.73
N GLU A 80 3.31 -0.72 10.07
CA GLU A 80 4.40 -0.28 9.19
C GLU A 80 3.87 0.39 7.92
N LEU A 81 2.80 -0.14 7.31
CA LEU A 81 2.14 0.52 6.17
C LEU A 81 1.59 1.88 6.55
N GLU A 82 0.99 2.01 7.74
CA GLU A 82 0.48 3.29 8.23
C GLU A 82 1.62 4.30 8.48
N THR A 83 2.76 3.84 9.01
CA THR A 83 3.95 4.67 9.18
C THR A 83 4.48 5.15 7.82
N LEU A 84 4.68 4.23 6.87
CA LEU A 84 5.14 4.56 5.51
C LEU A 84 4.17 5.46 4.74
N ARG A 85 2.87 5.39 5.03
CA ARG A 85 1.86 6.29 4.47
C ARG A 85 1.97 7.70 5.06
N ARG A 86 2.16 7.82 6.38
CA ARG A 86 2.36 9.12 7.07
C ARG A 86 3.66 9.81 6.62
N ASP A 87 4.70 9.01 6.41
CA ASP A 87 5.99 9.47 5.91
C ASP A 87 5.97 9.77 4.40
N LYS A 88 4.80 9.65 3.74
CA LYS A 88 4.60 9.90 2.31
C LYS A 88 5.49 9.05 1.40
N VAL A 89 5.95 7.89 1.88
CA VAL A 89 6.72 6.92 1.08
C VAL A 89 5.80 6.11 0.17
N LEU A 90 4.62 5.78 0.67
CA LEU A 90 3.63 4.95 -0.01
C LEU A 90 2.28 5.66 -0.08
N ARG A 91 1.48 5.23 -1.05
CA ARG A 91 0.06 5.55 -1.11
C ARG A 91 -0.77 4.27 -1.18
N VAL A 92 -1.87 4.27 -0.43
CA VAL A 92 -2.83 3.17 -0.38
C VAL A 92 -4.06 3.57 -1.19
N PHE A 93 -4.65 2.61 -1.90
CA PHE A 93 -5.82 2.79 -2.75
C PHE A 93 -6.85 1.71 -2.42
N LYS A 94 -8.12 2.10 -2.32
CA LYS A 94 -9.22 1.14 -2.23
C LYS A 94 -9.56 0.65 -3.64
N LEU A 95 -9.63 -0.67 -3.81
CA LEU A 95 -9.98 -1.30 -5.08
C LEU A 95 -11.44 -1.78 -5.07
N ASN A 96 -12.06 -1.77 -6.24
CA ASN A 96 -13.44 -2.25 -6.43
C ASN A 96 -13.49 -3.74 -6.83
N THR A 97 -12.51 -4.54 -6.40
CA THR A 97 -12.40 -5.97 -6.75
C THR A 97 -12.92 -6.92 -5.65
N GLY A 98 -13.27 -6.38 -4.48
CA GLY A 98 -13.76 -7.11 -3.30
C GLY A 98 -14.19 -6.13 -2.19
N GLN A 99 -14.67 -6.65 -1.05
CA GLN A 99 -15.13 -5.81 0.07
C GLN A 99 -14.00 -5.01 0.75
N ASP A 100 -12.78 -5.57 0.79
CA ASP A 100 -11.64 -4.98 1.51
C ASP A 100 -10.31 -5.09 0.72
N ASP A 101 -10.39 -5.01 -0.60
CA ASP A 101 -9.19 -5.05 -1.44
C ASP A 101 -8.48 -3.69 -1.46
N HIS A 102 -7.21 -3.69 -1.07
CA HIS A 102 -6.36 -2.51 -1.05
C HIS A 102 -5.10 -2.72 -1.89
N ALA A 103 -4.76 -1.72 -2.70
CA ALA A 103 -3.46 -1.63 -3.37
C ALA A 103 -2.56 -0.65 -2.64
N VAL A 104 -1.26 -0.93 -2.69
CA VAL A 104 -0.17 -0.11 -2.17
C VAL A 104 0.77 0.19 -3.34
N MET A 105 1.11 1.46 -3.53
CA MET A 105 2.07 1.92 -4.54
C MET A 105 3.09 2.85 -3.88
N PHE A 106 4.34 2.81 -4.32
CA PHE A 106 5.30 3.83 -3.91
C PHE A 106 4.86 5.20 -4.41
N LEU A 107 4.98 6.25 -3.60
CA LEU A 107 4.49 7.57 -3.98
C LEU A 107 5.18 8.07 -5.26
N ASP A 108 6.48 7.83 -5.41
CA ASP A 108 7.23 8.14 -6.63
C ASP A 108 6.65 7.45 -7.88
N ASP A 109 6.23 6.19 -7.75
CA ASP A 109 5.59 5.46 -8.85
C ASP A 109 4.21 6.05 -9.15
N TYR A 110 3.46 6.45 -8.13
CA TYR A 110 2.18 7.09 -8.34
C TYR A 110 2.31 8.46 -9.04
N ILE A 111 3.32 9.26 -8.66
CA ILE A 111 3.62 10.54 -9.30
C ILE A 111 3.99 10.30 -10.77
N LYS A 112 4.87 9.34 -11.07
CA LYS A 112 5.21 8.95 -12.46
C LYS A 112 4.00 8.46 -13.24
N GLN A 113 3.09 7.73 -12.60
CA GLN A 113 1.86 7.26 -13.23
C GLN A 113 0.97 8.44 -13.64
N ILE A 114 0.85 9.47 -12.78
CA ILE A 114 0.15 10.70 -13.12
C ILE A 114 0.86 11.42 -14.28
N ASP A 115 2.20 11.54 -14.26
CA ASP A 115 2.96 12.24 -15.32
C ASP A 115 2.71 11.64 -16.69
N ARG A 116 2.69 10.30 -16.77
CA ARG A 116 2.42 9.58 -18.02
C ARG A 116 1.05 9.87 -18.57
N VAL A 117 0.05 10.03 -17.69
CA VAL A 117 -1.32 10.34 -18.12
C VAL A 117 -1.45 11.80 -18.53
N VAL A 118 -0.86 12.72 -17.77
CA VAL A 118 -0.83 14.16 -18.12
C VAL A 118 -0.20 14.34 -19.50
N LYS A 119 1.00 13.78 -19.75
CA LYS A 119 1.66 13.82 -21.07
C LYS A 119 0.83 13.28 -22.22
N ARG A 120 0.05 12.22 -21.98
CA ARG A 120 -0.86 11.66 -23.00
C ARG A 120 -2.03 12.59 -23.28
N MET A 121 -2.46 13.37 -22.30
CA MET A 121 -3.62 14.24 -22.40
C MET A 121 -3.28 15.69 -22.79
N GLU A 122 -2.01 16.12 -22.69
CA GLU A 122 -1.52 17.44 -23.16
C GLU A 122 -1.96 17.77 -24.59
N GLY A 123 -2.04 16.78 -25.49
CA GLY A 123 -2.53 16.99 -26.87
C GLY A 123 -4.05 17.23 -26.99
N LYS A 124 -4.82 17.05 -25.91
CA LYS A 124 -6.29 17.15 -25.86
C LYS A 124 -6.80 18.22 -24.90
N ILE A 125 -5.96 18.67 -23.98
CA ILE A 125 -6.29 19.58 -22.89
C ILE A 125 -5.50 20.86 -23.12
N GLY A 126 -6.18 22.00 -23.22
CA GLY A 126 -5.53 23.31 -23.27
C GLY A 126 -4.94 23.73 -21.91
N ALA A 127 -5.14 24.98 -21.51
CA ALA A 127 -4.60 25.58 -20.27
C ALA A 127 -5.08 24.93 -18.94
N GLU A 128 -5.88 23.88 -18.96
CA GLU A 128 -6.40 23.20 -17.74
C GLU A 128 -5.43 22.15 -17.17
N CYS A 129 -4.20 22.04 -17.68
CA CYS A 129 -3.17 21.14 -17.15
C CYS A 129 -2.72 21.48 -15.72
N GLU A 130 -2.90 22.73 -15.29
CA GLU A 130 -2.52 23.20 -13.94
C GLU A 130 -3.21 22.40 -12.82
N ILE A 131 -4.40 21.85 -13.08
CA ILE A 131 -5.13 21.08 -12.07
C ILE A 131 -4.35 19.85 -11.58
N PHE A 132 -3.54 19.24 -12.44
CA PHE A 132 -2.77 18.05 -12.08
C PHE A 132 -1.66 18.42 -11.09
N GLU A 133 -1.05 19.60 -11.26
CA GLU A 133 -0.08 20.14 -10.31
C GLU A 133 -0.75 20.57 -9.00
N TRP A 134 -1.94 21.17 -9.06
CA TRP A 134 -2.70 21.49 -7.85
C TRP A 134 -3.08 20.23 -7.07
N PHE A 135 -3.51 19.18 -7.78
CA PHE A 135 -3.82 17.89 -7.17
C PHE A 135 -2.59 17.28 -6.49
N ARG A 136 -1.42 17.31 -7.12
CA ARG A 136 -0.17 16.82 -6.52
C ARG A 136 0.23 17.61 -5.29
N THR A 137 0.25 18.93 -5.40
CA THR A 137 0.80 19.81 -4.37
C THR A 137 -0.13 19.92 -3.17
N HIS A 138 -1.43 20.03 -3.41
CA HIS A 138 -2.39 20.33 -2.34
C HIS A 138 -3.18 19.10 -1.90
N VAL A 139 -3.61 18.23 -2.84
CA VAL A 139 -4.44 17.07 -2.49
C VAL A 139 -3.58 15.90 -2.04
N LEU A 140 -2.56 15.51 -2.79
CA LEU A 140 -1.73 14.35 -2.41
C LEU A 140 -0.94 14.59 -1.14
N ASP A 141 -0.46 15.82 -0.93
CA ASP A 141 0.35 16.18 0.23
C ASP A 141 -0.48 16.24 1.53
N SER A 142 -1.72 16.71 1.44
CA SER A 142 -2.60 16.92 2.61
C SER A 142 -3.51 15.73 2.90
N LYS A 143 -4.02 15.05 1.86
CA LYS A 143 -4.95 13.93 2.01
C LYS A 143 -4.21 12.61 1.83
N LEU A 144 -3.98 11.90 2.92
CA LEU A 144 -3.34 10.56 2.91
C LEU A 144 -4.34 9.40 2.80
N GLU A 145 -5.64 9.66 3.05
CA GLU A 145 -6.68 8.65 2.96
C GLU A 145 -7.00 8.26 1.51
N THR A 146 -7.64 7.10 1.34
CA THR A 146 -8.00 6.56 0.02
C THR A 146 -9.12 7.35 -0.66
N GLY A 147 -9.97 8.02 0.13
CA GLY A 147 -11.12 8.77 -0.33
C GLY A 147 -11.09 10.24 0.10
N ILE A 148 -11.82 11.07 -0.63
CA ILE A 148 -11.95 12.51 -0.39
C ILE A 148 -13.37 12.98 -0.72
N GLU A 149 -13.95 13.80 0.17
CA GLU A 149 -15.26 14.41 -0.06
C GLU A 149 -15.16 15.53 -1.10
N HIS A 150 -16.22 15.77 -1.86
CA HIS A 150 -16.28 16.81 -2.89
C HIS A 150 -15.90 18.20 -2.36
N GLN A 151 -16.44 18.59 -1.19
CA GLN A 151 -16.16 19.90 -0.61
C GLN A 151 -14.70 20.03 -0.17
N GLU A 152 -14.13 18.98 0.42
CA GLU A 152 -12.72 18.92 0.82
C GLU A 152 -11.80 18.98 -0.42
N LEU A 153 -12.12 18.22 -1.47
CA LEU A 153 -11.40 18.23 -2.74
C LEU A 153 -11.39 19.64 -3.36
N CYS A 154 -12.54 20.28 -3.47
CA CYS A 154 -12.65 21.64 -4.00
C CYS A 154 -11.87 22.64 -3.15
N SER A 155 -11.92 22.52 -1.81
CA SER A 155 -11.15 23.37 -0.89
C SER A 155 -9.65 23.25 -1.14
N LEU A 156 -9.11 22.03 -1.20
CA LEU A 156 -7.68 21.80 -1.44
C LEU A 156 -7.24 22.28 -2.83
N LEU A 157 -8.04 22.01 -3.86
CA LEU A 157 -7.72 22.47 -5.23
C LEU A 157 -7.79 24.00 -5.35
N SER A 158 -8.61 24.67 -4.53
CA SER A 158 -8.76 26.13 -4.55
C SER A 158 -7.51 26.89 -4.10
N LEU A 159 -6.61 26.22 -3.38
CA LEU A 159 -5.30 26.76 -3.00
C LEU A 159 -4.43 27.07 -4.24
N GLY A 160 -4.63 26.33 -5.34
CA GLY A 160 -3.94 26.57 -6.60
C GLY A 160 -4.62 27.60 -7.51
N GLY A 161 -5.91 27.86 -7.34
CA GLY A 161 -6.67 28.78 -8.19
C GLY A 161 -8.17 28.54 -8.20
N LYS A 162 -8.88 29.16 -9.15
CA LYS A 162 -10.35 29.03 -9.25
C LYS A 162 -10.76 27.64 -9.77
N VAL A 163 -11.38 26.84 -8.91
CA VAL A 163 -11.89 25.49 -9.26
C VAL A 163 -13.16 25.59 -10.11
N LYS A 164 -13.25 24.75 -11.14
CA LYS A 164 -14.42 24.58 -12.03
C LYS A 164 -14.80 23.10 -12.09
N ASP A 165 -16.04 22.80 -12.45
CA ASP A 165 -16.49 21.41 -12.63
C ASP A 165 -15.76 20.67 -13.76
N SER A 166 -15.25 21.40 -14.76
CA SER A 166 -14.39 20.84 -15.82
C SER A 166 -13.11 20.24 -15.26
N HIS A 167 -12.51 20.87 -14.23
CA HIS A 167 -11.30 20.40 -13.58
C HIS A 167 -11.52 19.04 -12.88
N ILE A 168 -12.64 18.88 -12.18
CA ILE A 168 -12.98 17.62 -11.51
C ILE A 168 -13.25 16.54 -12.56
N SER A 169 -13.98 16.89 -13.61
CA SER A 169 -14.22 16.00 -14.76
C SER A 169 -12.89 15.56 -15.41
N LEU A 170 -11.89 16.44 -15.45
CA LEU A 170 -10.56 16.14 -15.98
C LEU A 170 -9.82 15.10 -15.13
N LEU A 171 -9.83 15.25 -13.80
CA LEU A 171 -9.23 14.28 -12.87
C LEU A 171 -9.92 12.91 -12.93
N ILE A 172 -11.25 12.89 -13.13
CA ILE A 172 -12.00 11.64 -13.33
C ILE A 172 -11.65 11.00 -14.68
N ASN A 173 -11.62 11.79 -15.75
CA ASN A 173 -11.29 11.31 -17.10
C ASN A 173 -9.85 10.81 -17.21
N ALA A 174 -8.93 11.40 -16.43
CA ALA A 174 -7.56 10.92 -16.27
C ALA A 174 -7.47 9.62 -15.46
N GLY A 175 -8.54 9.22 -14.76
CA GLY A 175 -8.56 8.04 -13.88
C GLY A 175 -7.81 8.25 -12.55
N ILE A 176 -7.54 9.51 -12.17
CA ILE A 176 -6.94 9.87 -10.88
C ILE A 176 -8.01 9.84 -9.79
N LEU A 177 -9.25 10.17 -10.14
CA LEU A 177 -10.42 10.09 -9.27
C LEU A 177 -11.45 9.12 -9.84
N THR A 178 -12.16 8.43 -8.96
CA THR A 178 -13.33 7.62 -9.28
C THR A 178 -14.45 7.97 -8.31
N ARG A 179 -15.65 8.29 -8.81
CA ARG A 179 -16.81 8.50 -7.94
C ARG A 179 -17.18 7.23 -7.20
N GLN A 180 -17.48 7.35 -5.92
CA GLN A 180 -18.01 6.23 -5.15
C GLN A 180 -19.45 5.92 -5.60
N LEU A 181 -19.81 4.63 -5.62
CA LEU A 181 -21.15 4.19 -6.05
C LEU A 181 -22.24 4.46 -5.00
N ILE A 182 -21.86 4.49 -3.71
CA ILE A 182 -22.79 4.62 -2.58
C ILE A 182 -23.05 6.09 -2.27
N ASP A 183 -21.99 6.90 -2.25
CA ASP A 183 -22.07 8.33 -1.95
C ASP A 183 -21.55 9.15 -3.14
N PRO A 184 -22.42 9.90 -3.85
CA PRO A 184 -22.02 10.70 -5.01
C PRO A 184 -21.12 11.88 -4.65
N ASN A 185 -21.08 12.29 -3.38
CA ASN A 185 -20.21 13.36 -2.89
C ASN A 185 -18.81 12.86 -2.52
N MET A 186 -18.57 11.54 -2.60
CA MET A 186 -17.27 10.94 -2.28
C MET A 186 -16.54 10.47 -3.53
N TYR A 187 -15.23 10.71 -3.54
CA TYR A 187 -14.32 10.27 -4.57
C TYR A 187 -13.27 9.35 -3.97
N TRP A 188 -12.98 8.24 -4.65
CA TRP A 188 -11.78 7.46 -4.43
C TRP A 188 -10.64 8.04 -5.25
N ILE A 189 -9.50 8.26 -4.60
CA ILE A 189 -8.24 8.47 -5.31
C ILE A 189 -7.85 7.12 -5.89
N ALA A 190 -7.61 7.11 -7.19
CA ALA A 190 -7.46 5.91 -7.99
C ALA A 190 -6.12 5.89 -8.73
N ILE A 191 -5.72 4.69 -9.15
CA ILE A 191 -4.56 4.48 -10.00
C ILE A 191 -5.02 4.65 -11.46
N PRO A 192 -4.48 5.64 -12.19
CA PRO A 192 -4.85 5.85 -13.58
C PRO A 192 -4.64 4.61 -14.46
N ASN A 193 -5.59 4.34 -15.36
CA ASN A 193 -5.58 3.20 -16.29
C ASN A 193 -5.56 1.79 -15.65
N ILE A 194 -5.82 1.63 -14.35
CA ILE A 194 -5.75 0.32 -13.67
C ILE A 194 -6.87 -0.66 -14.07
N GLY A 195 -7.95 -0.19 -14.69
CA GLY A 195 -9.18 -0.97 -14.90
C GLY A 195 -8.99 -2.32 -15.62
N SER A 196 -8.12 -2.41 -16.62
CA SER A 196 -7.82 -3.68 -17.31
C SER A 196 -7.11 -4.69 -16.39
N LEU A 197 -6.20 -4.21 -15.53
CA LEU A 197 -5.52 -5.03 -14.53
C LEU A 197 -6.47 -5.50 -13.45
N LEU A 198 -7.42 -4.68 -13.00
CA LEU A 198 -8.43 -5.10 -12.01
C LEU A 198 -9.35 -6.20 -12.56
N LYS A 199 -9.76 -6.08 -13.84
CA LYS A 199 -10.51 -7.16 -14.50
C LYS A 199 -9.69 -8.46 -14.54
N GLY A 200 -8.42 -8.36 -14.94
CA GLY A 200 -7.49 -9.48 -14.95
C GLY A 200 -7.20 -10.05 -13.56
N LEU A 201 -7.18 -9.22 -12.52
CA LEU A 201 -7.01 -9.65 -11.13
C LEU A 201 -8.16 -10.57 -10.71
N VAL A 202 -9.41 -10.08 -10.87
CA VAL A 202 -10.61 -10.85 -10.51
C VAL A 202 -10.70 -12.15 -11.32
N GLN A 203 -10.38 -12.10 -12.61
CA GLN A 203 -10.43 -13.28 -13.47
C GLN A 203 -9.32 -14.30 -13.13
N GLY A 204 -8.09 -13.85 -12.83
CA GLY A 204 -6.99 -14.73 -12.44
C GLY A 204 -7.22 -15.41 -11.09
N ARG A 205 -7.78 -14.70 -10.11
CA ARG A 205 -8.25 -15.29 -8.84
C ARG A 205 -9.21 -16.46 -9.08
N LYS A 206 -10.24 -16.23 -9.92
CA LYS A 206 -11.22 -17.26 -10.31
C LYS A 206 -10.59 -18.42 -11.06
N GLU A 207 -9.66 -18.14 -11.98
CA GLU A 207 -8.96 -19.17 -12.76
C GLU A 207 -8.17 -20.13 -11.85
N ILE A 208 -7.41 -19.61 -10.89
CA ILE A 208 -6.61 -20.44 -9.96
C ILE A 208 -7.51 -21.25 -9.02
N ILE A 209 -8.51 -20.60 -8.42
CA ILE A 209 -9.45 -21.30 -7.53
C ILE A 209 -10.18 -22.41 -8.30
N SER A 210 -10.64 -22.14 -9.54
CA SER A 210 -11.29 -23.15 -10.38
C SER A 210 -10.33 -24.29 -10.77
N LEU A 211 -9.07 -23.96 -11.10
CA LEU A 211 -8.05 -24.95 -11.44
C LEU A 211 -7.79 -25.93 -10.30
N LEU A 212 -7.66 -25.43 -9.08
CA LEU A 212 -7.43 -26.26 -7.89
C LEU A 212 -8.71 -27.02 -7.51
N SER A 213 -9.87 -26.37 -7.49
CA SER A 213 -11.14 -26.96 -7.04
C SER A 213 -11.59 -28.18 -7.84
N ARG A 214 -11.17 -28.31 -9.11
CA ARG A 214 -11.45 -29.47 -9.97
C ARG A 214 -10.63 -30.71 -9.61
N ARG A 215 -9.61 -30.59 -8.76
CA ARG A 215 -8.76 -31.71 -8.32
C ARG A 215 -9.42 -32.45 -7.16
N ARG A 216 -9.21 -33.77 -7.09
CA ARG A 216 -9.75 -34.64 -6.01
C ARG A 216 -9.53 -34.08 -4.60
N TYR A 217 -8.33 -33.52 -4.36
CA TYR A 217 -7.93 -32.98 -3.05
C TYR A 217 -7.88 -31.45 -3.01
N LYS A 218 -8.37 -30.78 -4.06
CA LYS A 218 -8.34 -29.31 -4.20
C LYS A 218 -6.96 -28.68 -4.00
N GLU A 219 -5.92 -29.39 -4.43
CA GLU A 219 -4.52 -29.02 -4.18
C GLU A 219 -3.61 -29.31 -5.38
N MET A 220 -2.43 -28.68 -5.39
CA MET A 220 -1.38 -28.87 -6.38
C MET A 220 -0.01 -28.47 -5.81
N MET A 221 1.07 -29.15 -6.25
CA MET A 221 2.44 -28.73 -5.95
C MET A 221 2.72 -27.32 -6.50
N LEU A 222 3.34 -26.46 -5.70
CA LEU A 222 3.71 -25.09 -6.06
C LEU A 222 4.57 -25.06 -7.33
N ALA A 223 5.58 -25.92 -7.41
CA ALA A 223 6.49 -26.02 -8.56
C ALA A 223 5.79 -26.38 -9.88
N ILE A 224 4.64 -27.05 -9.84
CA ILE A 224 3.81 -27.35 -11.02
C ILE A 224 2.96 -26.13 -11.36
N LEU A 225 2.42 -25.47 -10.34
CA LEU A 225 1.54 -24.32 -10.49
C LEU A 225 2.29 -23.11 -11.07
N GLU A 226 3.50 -22.83 -10.60
CA GLU A 226 4.36 -21.73 -11.09
C GLU A 226 4.70 -21.82 -12.57
N LYS A 227 4.76 -23.04 -13.14
CA LYS A 227 5.03 -23.26 -14.56
C LYS A 227 3.81 -23.00 -15.46
N LYS A 228 2.62 -22.85 -14.89
CA LYS A 228 1.39 -22.59 -15.65
C LYS A 228 1.26 -21.11 -15.94
N ARG A 229 0.91 -20.80 -17.19
CA ARG A 229 0.48 -19.44 -17.57
C ARG A 229 -1.01 -19.29 -17.33
N LEU A 230 -1.38 -18.17 -16.74
CA LEU A 230 -2.78 -17.76 -16.64
C LEU A 230 -3.26 -17.28 -18.01
N ARG A 231 -4.51 -17.60 -18.34
CA ARG A 231 -5.12 -17.22 -19.61
C ARG A 231 -5.98 -15.97 -19.48
N MET A 232 -6.54 -15.77 -18.30
CA MET A 232 -7.53 -14.72 -18.04
C MET A 232 -6.93 -13.52 -17.28
N SER A 233 -5.62 -13.51 -17.03
CA SER A 233 -4.96 -12.44 -16.31
C SER A 233 -3.65 -12.03 -16.97
N PRO A 234 -3.40 -10.72 -17.12
CA PRO A 234 -2.08 -10.21 -17.51
C PRO A 234 -1.09 -10.25 -16.34
N LEU A 235 -1.56 -10.43 -15.09
CA LEU A 235 -0.72 -10.59 -13.91
C LEU A 235 -0.23 -12.05 -13.84
N ASP A 236 1.03 -12.25 -13.42
CA ASP A 236 1.67 -13.57 -13.40
C ASP A 236 1.13 -14.49 -12.28
N MET A 237 1.41 -15.79 -12.39
CA MET A 237 0.97 -16.78 -11.39
C MET A 237 1.43 -16.39 -9.96
N ARG A 238 2.66 -15.89 -9.83
CA ARG A 238 3.24 -15.51 -8.54
C ARG A 238 2.47 -14.36 -7.88
N PHE A 239 2.04 -13.36 -8.65
CA PHE A 239 1.23 -12.24 -8.17
C PHE A 239 -0.07 -12.76 -7.51
N HIS A 240 -0.79 -13.64 -8.21
CA HIS A 240 -2.06 -14.17 -7.70
C HIS A 240 -1.88 -15.16 -6.54
N LEU A 241 -0.84 -15.99 -6.55
CA LEU A 241 -0.60 -16.92 -5.44
C LEU A 241 -0.34 -16.17 -4.15
N ARG A 242 0.50 -15.12 -4.16
CA ARG A 242 0.73 -14.28 -2.98
C ARG A 242 -0.56 -13.65 -2.48
N ASP A 243 -1.36 -13.10 -3.38
CA ASP A 243 -2.64 -12.47 -3.05
C ASP A 243 -3.63 -13.47 -2.44
N LEU A 244 -3.84 -14.62 -3.08
CA LEU A 244 -4.78 -15.63 -2.62
C LEU A 244 -4.33 -16.34 -1.33
N ILE A 245 -3.02 -16.53 -1.13
CA ILE A 245 -2.48 -17.06 0.14
C ILE A 245 -2.70 -16.06 1.26
N GLY A 246 -2.29 -14.79 1.06
CA GLY A 246 -2.37 -13.80 2.13
C GLY A 246 -3.79 -13.30 2.42
N SER A 247 -4.70 -13.38 1.46
CA SER A 247 -6.15 -13.21 1.69
C SER A 247 -6.83 -14.43 2.32
N GLY A 248 -6.12 -15.55 2.46
CA GLY A 248 -6.63 -16.77 3.13
C GLY A 248 -7.44 -17.70 2.24
N HIS A 249 -7.64 -17.40 0.96
CA HIS A 249 -8.34 -18.28 0.01
C HIS A 249 -7.53 -19.54 -0.32
N LEU A 250 -6.20 -19.46 -0.23
CA LEU A 250 -5.29 -20.58 -0.38
C LEU A 250 -4.44 -20.75 0.88
N ARG A 251 -4.03 -21.98 1.15
CA ARG A 251 -3.06 -22.33 2.19
C ARG A 251 -1.89 -23.11 1.61
N THR A 252 -0.75 -23.03 2.29
CA THR A 252 0.48 -23.72 1.93
C THR A 252 0.80 -24.80 2.96
N ASP A 253 0.94 -26.04 2.51
CA ASP A 253 1.31 -27.19 3.36
C ASP A 253 2.68 -27.71 2.91
N GLN A 254 3.64 -27.85 3.83
CA GLN A 254 4.96 -28.42 3.55
C GLN A 254 4.86 -29.95 3.50
N THR A 255 5.41 -30.56 2.45
CA THR A 255 5.52 -32.02 2.32
C THR A 255 6.97 -32.44 2.03
N PRO A 256 7.32 -33.73 2.20
CA PRO A 256 8.67 -34.21 1.87
C PRO A 256 9.09 -33.97 0.42
N THR A 257 8.12 -33.84 -0.50
CA THR A 257 8.37 -33.64 -1.94
C THR A 257 8.21 -32.18 -2.38
N GLY A 258 7.95 -31.26 -1.45
CA GLY A 258 7.84 -29.83 -1.71
C GLY A 258 6.59 -29.17 -1.10
N ILE A 259 6.34 -27.93 -1.51
CA ILE A 259 5.19 -27.14 -1.02
C ILE A 259 3.95 -27.48 -1.85
N ILE A 260 2.85 -27.77 -1.16
CA ILE A 260 1.52 -27.93 -1.76
C ILE A 260 0.70 -26.67 -1.51
N ILE A 261 0.01 -26.21 -2.55
CA ILE A 261 -0.99 -25.16 -2.49
C ILE A 261 -2.38 -25.80 -2.50
N ARG A 262 -3.23 -25.44 -1.53
CA ARG A 262 -4.57 -25.99 -1.39
C ARG A 262 -5.60 -24.89 -1.20
N VAL A 263 -6.81 -25.09 -1.73
CA VAL A 263 -7.95 -24.22 -1.46
C VAL A 263 -8.35 -24.30 0.01
N SER A 264 -8.43 -23.16 0.68
CA SER A 264 -8.94 -23.09 2.05
C SER A 264 -10.39 -23.57 2.07
N LYS A 265 -10.75 -24.32 3.12
CA LYS A 265 -12.15 -24.64 3.36
C LYS A 265 -12.70 -23.46 4.16
N ASP A 266 -13.81 -22.90 3.71
CA ASP A 266 -14.65 -22.07 4.58
C ASP A 266 -15.05 -22.88 5.83
#